data_AF-A0A450W7L1-F1
#
_entry.id   AF-A0A450W7L1-F1
#
_cell.length_a   1.000
_cell.length_b   1.000
_cell.length_c   1.000
_cell.angle_alpha   90.00
_cell.angle_beta   90.00
_cell.angle_gamma   90.00
#
_symmetry.space_group_name_H-M   'P 1'
#
loop_
_entity.id
_entity.type
_entity.pdbx_description
1 polymer ?
#
loop_
_entity_poly.entity_id
_entity_poly.type
_entity_poly.pdbx_seq_one_letter_code
_entity_poly.pdbx_strand_id
1 'polypeptide(L)'
;MQKKPSRKIITFDWAIKTILRDKANFDVLEGFLTALFRQPITILELLESESNRRDDADKYNRVDLLAKIRGGIAKDDERVIVEVQYLPESAYLKRLAYGTAKTI
;
A
#
# COMPACT_ATOMS: atom_id res chain seq x y z
N MET A 1 -14.52 16.39 30.60
CA MET A 1 -13.94 15.82 29.35
C MET A 1 -14.09 14.30 29.40
N GLN A 2 -14.86 13.70 28.50
CA GLN A 2 -14.96 12.23 28.46
C GLN A 2 -13.67 11.63 27.90
N LYS A 3 -13.06 10.73 28.66
CA LYS A 3 -11.86 9.98 28.28
C LYS A 3 -12.29 9.00 27.18
N LYS A 4 -11.85 9.21 25.93
CA LYS A 4 -12.10 8.26 24.84
C LYS A 4 -11.55 6.88 25.28
N PRO A 5 -12.31 5.78 25.13
CA PRO A 5 -11.84 4.47 25.53
C PRO A 5 -10.54 4.14 24.80
N SER A 6 -9.57 3.55 25.52
CA SER A 6 -8.31 3.09 24.94
C SER A 6 -8.61 2.06 23.85
N ARG A 7 -8.38 2.43 22.59
CA ARG A 7 -8.62 1.57 21.43
C ARG A 7 -7.68 0.36 21.53
N LYS A 8 -8.23 -0.84 21.73
CA LYS A 8 -7.45 -2.10 21.87
C LYS A 8 -7.11 -2.78 20.53
N ILE A 9 -7.62 -2.23 19.43
CA ILE A 9 -7.51 -2.83 18.09
C ILE A 9 -6.89 -1.79 17.17
N ILE A 10 -5.82 -2.20 16.49
CA ILE A 10 -5.23 -1.44 15.40
C ILE A 10 -6.07 -1.68 14.15
N THR A 11 -6.64 -0.61 13.60
CA THR A 11 -7.35 -0.69 12.32
C THR A 11 -6.37 -0.55 11.15
N PHE A 12 -6.71 -1.15 10.02
CA PHE A 12 -5.80 -1.25 8.88
C PHE A 12 -5.42 0.13 8.32
N ASP A 13 -6.32 1.12 8.38
CA ASP A 13 -6.04 2.51 8.03
C ASP A 13 -4.92 3.13 8.86
N TRP A 14 -4.95 2.90 10.17
CA TRP A 14 -3.92 3.37 11.09
C TRP A 14 -2.60 2.64 10.81
N ALA A 15 -2.65 1.32 10.58
CA ALA A 15 -1.46 0.54 10.23
C ALA A 15 -0.81 1.03 8.93
N ILE A 16 -1.58 1.33 7.88
CA ILE A 16 -1.08 1.91 6.62
C ILE A 16 -0.35 3.24 6.86
N LYS A 17 -0.85 4.07 7.76
CA LYS A 17 -0.26 5.39 8.06
C LYS A 17 0.98 5.36 8.94
N THR A 18 1.17 4.31 9.73
CA THR A 18 2.18 4.29 10.80
C THR A 18 3.14 3.12 10.64
N ILE A 19 2.63 1.89 10.75
CA ILE A 19 3.43 0.67 10.73
C ILE A 19 3.98 0.41 9.33
N LEU A 20 3.12 0.43 8.30
CA LEU A 20 3.45 -0.02 6.95
C LEU A 20 4.30 0.97 6.14
N ARG A 21 4.51 2.19 6.66
CA ARG A 21 5.42 3.19 6.07
C ARG A 21 6.84 3.08 6.61
N ASP A 22 7.04 2.34 7.68
CA ASP A 22 8.37 2.11 8.23
C ASP A 22 9.02 0.92 7.51
N LYS A 23 10.21 1.15 6.96
CA LYS A 23 11.00 0.12 6.26
C LYS A 23 11.34 -1.07 7.17
N ALA A 24 11.44 -0.86 8.48
CA ALA A 24 11.69 -1.93 9.44
C ALA A 24 10.52 -2.93 9.53
N ASN A 25 9.31 -2.55 9.11
CA ASN A 25 8.10 -3.38 9.18
C ASN A 25 7.67 -3.96 7.82
N PHE A 26 8.55 -3.97 6.82
CA PHE A 26 8.23 -4.51 5.50
C PHE A 26 7.92 -6.00 5.53
N ASP A 27 8.53 -6.75 6.44
CA ASP A 27 8.29 -8.18 6.66
C ASP A 27 6.80 -8.49 6.93
N VAL A 28 6.12 -7.65 7.72
CA VAL A 28 4.67 -7.78 7.98
C VAL A 28 3.87 -7.60 6.69
N LEU A 29 4.27 -6.64 5.85
CA LEU A 29 3.56 -6.32 4.62
C LEU A 29 3.83 -7.36 3.53
N GLU A 30 5.07 -7.82 3.39
CA GLU A 30 5.47 -8.93 2.53
C GLU A 30 4.70 -10.20 2.88
N GLY A 31 4.59 -10.53 4.18
CA GLY A 31 3.81 -11.66 4.66
C GLY A 31 2.32 -11.54 4.32
N PHE A 32 1.73 -10.35 4.53
CA PHE A 32 0.34 -10.07 4.17
C PHE A 32 0.08 -10.24 2.67
N LEU A 33 0.92 -9.62 1.83
CA LEU A 33 0.79 -9.69 0.37
C LEU A 33 1.04 -11.11 -0.13
N THR A 34 2.03 -11.81 0.41
CA THR A 34 2.31 -13.21 0.08
C THR A 34 1.12 -14.11 0.41
N ALA A 35 0.48 -13.91 1.56
CA ALA A 35 -0.71 -14.64 1.94
C ALA A 35 -1.90 -14.35 0.99
N LEU A 36 -2.05 -13.10 0.55
CA LEU A 36 -3.13 -12.67 -0.34
C LEU A 36 -2.96 -13.19 -1.78
N PHE A 37 -1.77 -13.01 -2.36
CA PHE A 37 -1.45 -13.38 -3.74
C PHE A 37 -1.04 -14.85 -3.90
N ARG A 38 -0.74 -15.55 -2.80
CA ARG A 38 -0.21 -16.93 -2.78
C ARG A 38 1.08 -17.10 -3.59
N GLN A 39 1.86 -16.04 -3.67
CA GLN A 39 3.16 -16.01 -4.34
C GLN A 39 4.15 -15.27 -3.44
N PRO A 40 5.44 -15.67 -3.43
CA PRO A 40 6.45 -14.95 -2.66
C PRO A 40 6.61 -13.52 -3.16
N ILE A 41 6.41 -12.56 -2.26
CA ILE A 41 6.52 -11.13 -2.53
C ILE A 41 7.66 -10.53 -1.70
N THR A 42 8.51 -9.73 -2.34
CA THR A 42 9.56 -8.96 -1.68
C THR A 42 9.41 -7.49 -2.03
N ILE A 43 9.26 -6.64 -1.02
CA ILE A 43 9.15 -5.20 -1.19
C ILE A 43 10.55 -4.62 -1.41
N LEU A 44 10.71 -3.86 -2.49
CA LEU A 44 11.97 -3.19 -2.82
C LEU A 44 12.04 -1.80 -2.20
N GLU A 45 10.98 -1.02 -2.36
CA GLU A 45 10.91 0.35 -1.88
C GLU A 45 9.47 0.84 -1.73
N LEU A 46 9.30 1.83 -0.85
CA LEU A 46 8.11 2.67 -0.82
C LEU A 46 8.24 3.69 -1.92
N LEU A 47 7.23 3.74 -2.80
CA LEU A 47 7.08 4.81 -3.76
C LEU A 47 6.41 5.95 -2.99
N GLU A 48 7.16 7.02 -2.66
CA GLU A 48 6.60 8.12 -1.88
C GLU A 48 5.38 8.73 -2.59
N SER A 49 4.19 8.34 -2.11
CA SER A 49 2.91 8.76 -2.66
C SER A 49 2.56 10.15 -2.12
N GLU A 50 2.86 11.18 -2.90
CA GLU A 50 2.27 12.53 -2.81
C GLU A 50 2.23 13.17 -1.41
N SER A 51 3.33 13.81 -1.02
CA SER A 51 3.41 14.71 0.15
C SER A 51 2.71 16.07 -0.05
N ASN A 52 1.91 16.27 -1.11
CA ASN A 52 1.52 17.63 -1.52
C ASN A 52 0.10 17.80 -2.11
N ARG A 53 -0.93 17.19 -1.49
CA ARG A 53 -2.33 17.60 -1.77
C ARG A 53 -2.84 18.56 -0.70
N ARG A 54 -3.49 19.62 -1.17
CA ARG A 54 -3.91 20.81 -0.39
C ARG A 54 -5.15 20.60 0.48
N ASP A 55 -5.81 19.44 0.39
CA ASP A 55 -7.06 19.16 1.07
C ASP A 55 -6.87 18.09 2.16
N ASP A 56 -7.19 18.42 3.41
CA ASP A 56 -6.98 17.54 4.57
C ASP A 56 -7.85 16.27 4.52
N ALA A 57 -8.95 16.30 3.76
CA ALA A 57 -9.81 15.14 3.51
C ALA A 57 -9.21 14.16 2.47
N ASP A 58 -8.32 14.63 1.60
CA ASP A 58 -7.61 13.86 0.56
C ASP A 58 -6.29 13.24 1.06
N LYS A 59 -6.01 13.32 2.38
CA LYS A 59 -4.92 12.57 3.04
C LYS A 59 -5.29 11.09 3.15
N TYR A 60 -5.43 10.44 1.99
CA TYR A 60 -5.84 9.06 1.87
C TYR A 60 -4.88 8.13 2.61
N ASN A 61 -5.46 7.16 3.31
CA ASN A 61 -4.76 6.02 3.92
C ASN A 61 -4.25 5.10 2.80
N ARG A 62 -3.24 5.55 2.05
CA ARG A 62 -2.63 4.82 0.94
C ARG A 62 -1.14 4.67 1.12
N VAL A 63 -0.61 3.56 0.63
CA VAL A 63 0.83 3.31 0.46
C VAL A 63 1.04 2.65 -0.90
N ASP A 64 2.00 3.20 -1.66
CA ASP A 64 2.43 2.67 -2.95
C ASP A 64 3.80 1.99 -2.76
N LEU A 65 3.93 0.77 -3.28
CA LEU A 65 5.11 -0.07 -3.09
C LEU A 65 5.62 -0.55 -4.44
N LEU A 66 6.93 -0.55 -4.62
CA LEU A 66 7.56 -1.36 -5.64
C LEU A 66 7.95 -2.70 -5.01
N ALA A 67 7.50 -3.80 -5.60
CA ALA A 67 7.77 -5.13 -5.12
C ALA A 67 8.21 -6.05 -6.27
N LYS A 68 8.75 -7.22 -5.90
CA LYS A 68 9.05 -8.33 -6.80
C LYS A 68 8.19 -9.53 -6.43
N ILE A 69 7.63 -10.18 -7.44
CA ILE A 69 6.97 -11.48 -7.34
C ILE A 69 7.90 -12.54 -7.91
N ARG A 70 8.22 -13.56 -7.12
CA ARG A 70 9.02 -14.70 -7.59
C ARG A 70 8.11 -15.77 -8.19
N GLY A 71 8.48 -16.27 -9.37
CA GLY A 71 7.69 -17.31 -10.06
C GLY A 71 6.38 -16.77 -10.66
N GLY A 72 6.37 -15.49 -11.01
CA GLY A 72 5.32 -14.88 -11.83
C GLY A 72 5.35 -15.39 -13.28
N ILE A 73 4.79 -14.61 -14.20
CA ILE A 73 4.69 -15.01 -15.62
C ILE A 73 6.06 -14.90 -16.33
N ALA A 74 6.94 -14.03 -15.81
CA ALA A 74 8.27 -13.80 -16.34
C ALA A 74 9.26 -14.91 -15.95
N LYS A 75 10.29 -15.09 -16.81
CA LYS A 75 11.43 -15.98 -16.53
C LYS A 75 12.28 -15.53 -15.33
N ASP A 76 12.28 -14.22 -15.06
CA ASP A 76 12.96 -13.57 -13.94
C ASP A 76 11.93 -13.05 -12.92
N ASP A 77 12.39 -12.51 -11.78
CA ASP A 77 11.51 -11.87 -10.80
C ASP A 77 10.71 -10.72 -11.43
N GLU A 78 9.38 -10.82 -11.36
CA GLU A 78 8.46 -9.85 -11.94
C GLU A 78 8.33 -8.63 -11.02
N ARG A 79 8.64 -7.43 -11.53
CA ARG A 79 8.46 -6.19 -10.78
C ARG A 79 7.02 -5.70 -10.88
N VAL A 80 6.42 -5.39 -9.75
CA VAL A 80 5.03 -4.94 -9.66
C VAL A 80 4.93 -3.69 -8.79
N ILE A 81 3.98 -2.82 -9.12
CA ILE A 81 3.56 -1.74 -8.24
C ILE A 81 2.32 -2.21 -7.47
N VAL A 82 2.37 -2.14 -6.15
CA VAL A 82 1.26 -2.50 -5.27
C VAL A 82 0.74 -1.24 -4.59
N GLU A 83 -0.52 -0.89 -4.86
CA GLU A 83 -1.25 0.20 -4.20
C GLU A 83 -2.17 -0.39 -3.12
N VAL A 84 -1.92 -0.07 -1.85
CA VAL A 84 -2.77 -0.48 -0.73
C VAL A 84 -3.61 0.72 -0.27
N GLN A 85 -4.94 0.63 -0.38
CA GLN A 85 -5.88 1.68 0.02
C GLN A 85 -6.95 1.15 1.00
N TYR A 86 -7.32 1.97 2.00
CA TYR A 86 -8.37 1.60 2.97
C TYR A 86 -9.80 1.93 2.54
N LEU A 87 -10.02 3.09 1.90
CA LEU A 87 -11.35 3.55 1.49
C LEU A 87 -11.56 3.31 -0.01
N PRO A 88 -12.79 2.96 -0.44
CA PRO A 88 -13.14 2.96 -1.84
C PRO A 88 -13.15 4.39 -2.39
N GLU A 89 -12.75 4.55 -3.64
CA GLU A 89 -12.80 5.85 -4.33
C GLU A 89 -13.64 5.74 -5.59
N SER A 90 -14.54 6.71 -5.77
CA SER A 90 -15.50 6.75 -6.88
C SER A 90 -14.84 6.76 -8.26
N ALA A 91 -13.58 7.21 -8.35
CA ALA A 91 -12.80 7.26 -9.58
C ALA A 91 -11.79 6.11 -9.73
N TYR A 92 -11.92 5.01 -8.98
CA TYR A 92 -10.96 3.89 -8.93
C TYR A 92 -10.44 3.45 -10.32
N LEU A 93 -11.34 3.12 -11.25
CA LEU A 93 -10.95 2.64 -12.59
C LEU A 93 -10.17 3.69 -13.39
N LYS A 94 -10.58 4.97 -13.34
CA LYS A 94 -9.87 6.06 -14.03
C LYS A 94 -8.47 6.23 -13.48
N ARG A 95 -8.28 6.06 -12.16
CA ARG A 95 -6.98 6.17 -11.51
C ARG A 95 -6.07 4.99 -11.81
N LEU A 96 -6.60 3.76 -11.84
CA LEU A 96 -5.84 2.60 -12.31
C LEU A 96 -5.32 2.81 -13.73
N ALA A 97 -6.20 3.26 -14.64
CA ALA A 97 -5.81 3.53 -16.02
C ALA A 97 -4.73 4.63 -16.11
N TYR A 98 -4.90 5.74 -15.37
CA TYR A 98 -3.92 6.82 -15.32
C TYR A 98 -2.59 6.39 -14.71
N GLY A 99 -2.61 5.68 -13.58
CA GLY A 99 -1.41 5.19 -12.90
C GLY A 99 -0.63 4.21 -13.75
N THR A 100 -1.32 3.29 -14.42
CA THR A 100 -0.71 2.36 -15.38
C THR A 100 -0.05 3.12 -16.54
N ALA A 101 -0.77 4.08 -17.15
CA ALA A 101 -0.24 4.87 -18.26
C ALA A 101 0.95 5.76 -17.87
N LYS A 102 0.99 6.28 -16.63
CA LYS A 102 2.09 7.12 -16.12
C LYS A 102 3.37 6.31 -15.82
N THR A 103 3.22 5.01 -15.58
CA THR A 103 4.33 4.12 -15.19
C THR A 103 5.14 3.62 -16.40
N ILE A 104 4.57 3.74 -17.61
CA ILE A 104 5.17 3.36 -18.91
C ILE A 104 5.71 4.61 -19.60
#